data_AF-A0A7W8KPN0-F1
#
_entry.id   AF-A0A7W8KPN0-F1
#
_cell.length_a   1.000
_cell.length_b   1.000
_cell.length_c   1.000
_cell.angle_alpha   90.00
_cell.angle_beta   90.00
_cell.angle_gamma   90.00
#
_symmetry.space_group_name_H-M   'P 1'
#
loop_
_entity.id
_entity.type
_entity.pdbx_description
1 polymer ?
#
loop_
_entity_poly.entity_id
_entity_poly.type
_entity_poly.pdbx_seq_one_letter_code
_entity_poly.pdbx_strand_id
1 'polypeptide(L)'
;MEQSFYESLFANDKFSMAVGRVVLSSAKIESAIKSYIAANGSSTSEKDTLGRLIEKLEKTKKIDQTSLEHLKLILNQRNYFVHKLHINLSEYPKNQFEIDGFINRATSLSEEMEFFSKILAN
;
A
#
# COMPACT_ATOMS: atom_id res chain seq x y z
N MET A 1 23.33 26.14 -3.18
CA MET A 1 23.19 24.90 -2.41
C MET A 1 22.69 23.86 -3.39
N GLU A 2 23.40 22.74 -3.53
CA GLU A 2 22.87 21.59 -4.27
C GLU A 2 21.62 21.08 -3.53
N GLN A 3 20.50 21.02 -4.23
CA GLN A 3 19.27 20.47 -3.70
C GLN A 3 19.49 18.97 -3.45
N SER A 4 19.19 18.50 -2.25
CA SER A 4 19.28 17.08 -1.94
C SER A 4 18.32 16.28 -2.82
N PHE A 5 18.64 15.01 -3.06
CA PHE A 5 17.74 14.11 -3.80
C PHE A 5 16.34 14.04 -3.18
N TYR A 6 16.26 14.04 -1.84
CA TYR A 6 14.99 14.15 -1.12
C TYR A 6 14.21 15.40 -1.50
N GLU A 7 14.83 16.58 -1.44
CA GLU A 7 14.17 17.84 -1.81
C GLU A 7 13.73 17.85 -3.27
N SER A 8 14.47 17.17 -4.15
CA SER A 8 14.13 17.04 -5.57
C SER A 8 12.90 16.16 -5.79
N LEU A 9 12.80 15.05 -5.05
CA LEU A 9 11.60 14.21 -5.05
C LEU A 9 10.40 14.92 -4.42
N PHE A 10 10.62 15.62 -3.31
CA PHE A 10 9.56 16.32 -2.59
C PHE A 10 8.95 17.44 -3.43
N ALA A 11 9.78 18.17 -4.18
CA ALA A 11 9.33 19.22 -5.11
C ALA A 11 8.66 18.67 -6.39
N ASN A 12 8.65 17.36 -6.62
CA ASN A 12 7.99 16.76 -7.78
C ASN A 12 6.53 16.41 -7.43
N ASP A 13 5.58 17.22 -7.92
CA ASP A 13 4.15 17.05 -7.65
C ASP A 13 3.60 15.68 -8.04
N LYS A 14 4.02 15.13 -9.18
CA LYS A 14 3.56 13.82 -9.64
C LYS A 14 4.02 12.72 -8.70
N PHE A 15 5.26 12.79 -8.26
CA PHE A 15 5.83 11.86 -7.29
C PHE A 15 5.10 11.95 -5.95
N SER A 16 4.98 13.15 -5.38
CA SER A 16 4.31 13.38 -4.11
C SER A 16 2.84 12.96 -4.15
N MET A 17 2.13 13.25 -5.24
CA MET A 17 0.76 12.81 -5.44
C MET A 17 0.66 11.27 -5.51
N ALA A 18 1.55 10.60 -6.22
CA ALA A 18 1.53 9.15 -6.35
C ALA A 18 1.80 8.45 -5.01
N VAL A 19 2.77 8.93 -4.23
CA VAL A 19 3.02 8.44 -2.87
C VAL A 19 1.82 8.71 -1.96
N GLY A 20 1.23 9.91 -2.03
CA GLY A 20 0.03 10.25 -1.28
C GLY A 20 -1.15 9.32 -1.56
N ARG A 21 -1.37 8.97 -2.83
CA ARG A 21 -2.40 8.00 -3.24
C ARG A 21 -2.17 6.62 -2.60
N VAL A 22 -0.94 6.11 -2.60
CA VAL A 22 -0.59 4.84 -1.96
C VAL A 22 -0.89 4.88 -0.45
N VAL A 23 -0.58 5.98 0.23
CA VAL A 23 -0.88 6.14 1.67
C VAL A 23 -2.38 6.12 1.94
N LEU A 24 -3.16 6.91 1.18
CA LEU A 24 -4.61 6.98 1.34
C LEU A 24 -5.30 5.66 1.01
N SER A 25 -4.92 5.00 -0.09
CA SER A 25 -5.50 3.72 -0.48
C SER A 25 -5.13 2.61 0.49
N SER A 26 -3.92 2.65 1.09
CA SER A 26 -3.53 1.73 2.17
C SER A 26 -4.42 1.89 3.41
N ALA A 27 -4.67 3.12 3.83
CA ALA A 27 -5.56 3.37 4.97
C ALA A 27 -7.00 2.91 4.67
N LYS A 28 -7.47 3.13 3.44
CA LYS A 28 -8.81 2.72 3.01
C LYS A 28 -8.97 1.20 3.00
N ILE A 29 -8.02 0.45 2.44
CA ILE A 29 -8.12 -1.01 2.40
C ILE A 29 -8.03 -1.63 3.80
N GLU A 30 -7.20 -1.07 4.69
CA GLU A 30 -7.17 -1.49 6.09
C GLU A 30 -8.53 -1.25 6.77
N SER A 31 -9.14 -0.09 6.53
CA SER A 31 -10.49 0.23 7.05
C SER A 31 -11.56 -0.70 6.51
N ALA A 32 -11.50 -1.04 5.21
CA ALA A 32 -12.44 -1.96 4.57
C ALA A 32 -12.31 -3.37 5.15
N ILE A 33 -11.08 -3.90 5.31
CA ILE A 33 -10.86 -5.22 5.93
C ILE A 33 -11.36 -5.23 7.37
N LYS A 34 -11.09 -4.18 8.16
CA LYS A 34 -11.61 -4.06 9.54
C LYS A 34 -13.14 -4.14 9.58
N SER A 35 -13.80 -3.39 8.71
CA SER A 35 -15.26 -3.37 8.59
C SER A 35 -15.81 -4.74 8.19
N TYR A 36 -15.17 -5.40 7.22
CA TYR A 36 -15.53 -6.75 6.78
C TYR A 36 -15.39 -7.78 7.92
N ILE A 37 -14.28 -7.76 8.66
CA ILE A 37 -14.05 -8.65 9.81
C ILE A 37 -15.12 -8.42 10.90
N ALA A 38 -15.44 -7.15 11.19
CA ALA A 38 -16.45 -6.77 12.18
C ALA A 38 -17.86 -7.24 11.77
N ALA A 39 -18.27 -7.01 10.52
CA ALA A 39 -19.54 -7.48 9.98
C ALA A 39 -19.68 -9.01 10.06
N ASN A 40 -18.56 -9.72 10.09
CA ASN A 40 -18.49 -11.17 10.18
C ASN A 40 -18.35 -11.72 11.61
N GLY A 41 -18.52 -10.88 12.63
CA GLY A 41 -18.55 -11.27 14.04
C GLY A 41 -17.18 -11.43 14.70
N SER A 42 -16.12 -10.93 14.07
CA SER A 42 -14.75 -10.97 14.59
C SER A 42 -14.26 -9.56 14.95
N SER A 43 -13.30 -9.45 15.86
CA SER A 43 -12.78 -8.15 16.32
C SER A 43 -11.40 -7.81 15.75
N THR A 44 -11.18 -6.52 15.52
CA THR A 44 -9.89 -5.94 15.14
C THR A 44 -9.42 -4.95 16.19
N SER A 45 -8.11 -4.74 16.27
CA SER A 45 -7.47 -3.68 17.05
C SER A 45 -7.04 -2.53 16.14
N GLU A 46 -7.00 -1.32 16.68
CA GLU A 46 -6.39 -0.17 15.98
C GLU A 46 -4.92 -0.41 15.62
N LYS A 47 -4.23 -1.24 16.40
CA LYS A 47 -2.82 -1.62 16.18
C LYS A 47 -2.62 -2.72 15.13
N ASP A 48 -3.71 -3.24 14.55
CA ASP A 48 -3.58 -4.22 13.48
C ASP A 48 -3.15 -3.52 12.19
N THR A 49 -1.96 -3.89 11.71
CA THR A 49 -1.45 -3.50 10.39
C THR A 49 -2.17 -4.28 9.29
N LEU A 50 -2.07 -3.82 8.03
CA LEU A 50 -2.58 -4.55 6.87
C LEU A 50 -2.24 -6.05 6.88
N GLY A 51 -0.99 -6.42 7.21
CA GLY A 51 -0.58 -7.83 7.29
C GLY A 51 -1.36 -8.62 8.35
N ARG A 52 -1.50 -8.07 9.57
CA ARG A 52 -2.28 -8.72 10.64
C ARG A 52 -3.77 -8.81 10.28
N LEU A 53 -4.31 -7.81 9.59
CA LEU A 53 -5.69 -7.82 9.13
C LEU A 53 -5.93 -8.92 8.09
N ILE A 54 -5.00 -9.10 7.13
CA ILE A 54 -5.07 -10.17 6.14
C ILE A 54 -4.98 -11.56 6.81
N GLU A 55 -4.08 -11.74 7.78
CA GLU A 55 -3.99 -12.99 8.55
C GLU A 55 -5.28 -13.29 9.33
N LYS A 56 -5.93 -12.26 9.90
CA LYS A 56 -7.23 -12.41 10.58
C LYS A 56 -8.33 -12.74 9.59
N LEU A 57 -8.34 -12.10 8.43
CA LEU A 57 -9.31 -12.33 7.37
C LEU A 57 -9.24 -13.78 6.86
N GLU A 58 -8.04 -14.31 6.64
CA GLU A 58 -7.78 -15.71 6.28
C GLU A 58 -8.40 -16.69 7.30
N LYS A 59 -8.31 -16.38 8.60
CA LYS A 59 -8.90 -17.21 9.66
C LYS A 59 -10.43 -17.23 9.66
N THR A 60 -11.09 -16.23 9.09
CA THR A 60 -12.56 -16.20 9.02
C THR A 60 -13.12 -17.24 8.05
N LYS A 61 -12.35 -17.67 7.04
CA LYS A 61 -12.79 -18.55 5.93
C LYS A 61 -14.03 -18.04 5.17
N LYS A 62 -14.34 -16.75 5.25
CA LYS A 62 -15.48 -16.12 4.57
C LYS A 62 -15.10 -15.37 3.30
N ILE A 63 -13.80 -15.11 3.12
CA ILE A 63 -13.24 -14.61 1.88
C ILE A 63 -12.84 -15.78 0.98
N ASP A 64 -13.01 -15.64 -0.33
CA ASP A 64 -12.52 -16.64 -1.29
C ASP A 64 -10.99 -16.60 -1.41
N GLN A 65 -10.39 -17.72 -1.82
CA GLN A 65 -8.94 -17.85 -1.90
C GLN A 65 -8.32 -16.85 -2.89
N THR A 66 -8.98 -16.58 -4.01
CA THR A 66 -8.46 -15.67 -5.04
C THR A 66 -8.34 -14.26 -4.50
N SER A 67 -9.38 -13.74 -3.87
CA SER A 67 -9.35 -12.43 -3.22
C SER A 67 -8.29 -12.36 -2.13
N LEU A 68 -8.11 -13.43 -1.34
CA LEU A 68 -7.08 -13.49 -0.31
C LEU A 68 -5.65 -13.44 -0.89
N GLU A 69 -5.36 -14.18 -1.96
CA GLU A 69 -4.07 -14.15 -2.66
C GLU A 69 -3.77 -12.74 -3.20
N HIS A 70 -4.77 -12.06 -3.76
CA HIS A 70 -4.60 -10.68 -4.22
C HIS A 70 -4.30 -9.71 -3.09
N LEU A 71 -4.95 -9.84 -1.92
CA LEU A 71 -4.63 -9.03 -0.74
C LEU A 71 -3.19 -9.27 -0.27
N LYS A 72 -2.72 -10.53 -0.29
CA LYS A 72 -1.33 -10.88 0.02
C LYS A 72 -0.35 -10.26 -0.99
N LEU A 73 -0.70 -10.25 -2.28
CA LEU A 73 0.08 -9.59 -3.32
C LEU A 73 0.18 -8.07 -3.08
N ILE A 74 -0.95 -7.42 -2.78
CA ILE A 74 -1.00 -5.98 -2.44
C ILE A 74 -0.10 -5.67 -1.24
N LEU A 75 -0.17 -6.48 -0.18
CA LEU A 75 0.70 -6.32 0.99
C LEU A 75 2.18 -6.39 0.60
N ASN A 76 2.56 -7.38 -0.21
CA ASN A 76 3.94 -7.55 -0.67
C ASN A 76 4.40 -6.36 -1.52
N GLN A 77 3.57 -5.90 -2.45
CA GLN A 77 3.88 -4.75 -3.29
C GLN A 77 4.02 -3.46 -2.46
N ARG A 78 3.10 -3.21 -1.50
CA ARG A 78 3.16 -2.05 -0.60
C ARG A 78 4.42 -2.07 0.25
N ASN A 79 4.78 -3.22 0.81
CA ASN A 79 6.01 -3.35 1.58
C ASN A 79 7.25 -3.13 0.71
N TYR A 80 7.29 -3.74 -0.48
CA TYR A 80 8.34 -3.52 -1.46
C TYR A 80 8.47 -2.03 -1.80
N PHE A 81 7.35 -1.34 -2.03
CA PHE A 81 7.33 0.08 -2.36
C PHE A 81 7.99 0.96 -1.29
N VAL A 82 7.62 0.76 -0.02
CA VAL A 82 8.21 1.48 1.12
C VAL A 82 9.71 1.17 1.26
N HIS A 83 10.10 -0.10 1.17
CA HIS A 83 11.51 -0.49 1.24
C HIS A 83 12.32 0.08 0.07
N LYS A 84 11.77 0.06 -1.14
CA LYS A 84 12.43 0.58 -2.34
C LYS A 84 12.62 2.09 -2.24
N LEU A 85 11.66 2.83 -1.71
CA LEU A 85 11.82 4.27 -1.46
C LEU A 85 12.98 4.54 -0.49
N HIS A 86 13.04 3.80 0.62
CA HIS A 86 14.11 3.95 1.61
C HIS A 86 15.50 3.66 1.03
N ILE A 87 15.64 2.56 0.29
CA ILE A 87 16.90 2.18 -0.39
C ILE A 87 17.32 3.29 -1.37
N ASN A 88 16.38 3.79 -2.17
CA ASN A 88 16.68 4.85 -3.14
C ASN A 88 17.16 6.15 -2.49
N LEU A 89 16.54 6.54 -1.37
CA LEU A 89 16.98 7.70 -0.60
C LEU A 89 18.36 7.51 0.05
N SER A 90 18.66 6.29 0.53
CA SER A 90 19.88 5.99 1.29
C SER A 90 21.12 5.80 0.42
N GLU A 91 20.94 5.31 -0.81
CA GLU A 91 22.05 4.95 -1.70
C GLU A 91 22.28 5.98 -2.82
N TYR A 92 21.52 7.06 -2.88
CA TYR A 92 21.72 8.11 -3.89
C TYR A 92 23.12 8.75 -3.79
N PRO A 93 23.81 9.08 -4.90
CA PRO A 93 23.42 8.86 -6.32
C PRO A 93 23.90 7.51 -6.89
N LYS A 94 24.31 6.56 -6.06
CA LYS A 94 24.93 5.30 -6.52
C LYS A 94 23.93 4.38 -7.24
N ASN A 95 22.63 4.57 -7.03
CA ASN A 95 21.59 3.83 -7.72
C ASN A 95 20.88 4.66 -8.78
N GLN A 96 20.45 3.99 -9.84
CA GLN A 96 19.64 4.59 -10.89
C GLN A 96 18.17 4.63 -10.42
N PHE A 97 17.73 5.78 -9.92
CA PHE A 97 16.34 5.98 -9.55
C PHE A 97 15.48 6.37 -10.76
N GLU A 98 14.61 5.46 -11.20
CA GLU A 98 13.64 5.71 -12.27
C GLU A 98 12.35 6.32 -11.71
N ILE A 99 12.28 7.64 -11.69
CA ILE A 99 11.14 8.37 -11.09
C ILE A 99 9.80 8.01 -11.75
N ASP A 100 9.74 7.95 -13.08
CA ASP A 100 8.51 7.63 -13.81
C ASP A 100 8.08 6.17 -13.57
N GLY A 101 9.05 5.25 -13.54
CA GLY A 101 8.81 3.86 -13.20
C GLY A 101 8.27 3.69 -11.78
N PHE A 102 8.74 4.52 -10.84
CA PHE A 102 8.24 4.54 -9.47
C PHE A 102 6.82 5.10 -9.39
N ILE A 103 6.53 6.23 -10.06
CA ILE A 103 5.21 6.86 -10.13
C ILE A 103 4.17 5.90 -10.71
N ASN A 104 4.51 5.20 -11.79
CA ASN A 104 3.60 4.25 -12.43
C ASN A 104 3.24 3.10 -11.49
N ARG A 105 4.24 2.51 -10.82
CA ARG A 105 4.01 1.43 -9.84
C ARG A 105 3.17 1.91 -8.65
N ALA A 106 3.45 3.10 -8.13
CA ALA A 106 2.67 3.71 -7.05
C ALA A 106 1.20 3.87 -7.45
N THR A 107 0.97 4.36 -8.67
CA THR A 107 -0.36 4.59 -9.21
C THR A 107 -1.13 3.28 -9.36
N SER A 108 -0.56 2.27 -10.03
CA SER A 108 -1.20 0.95 -10.19
C SER A 108 -1.51 0.29 -8.85
N LEU A 109 -0.56 0.30 -7.91
CA LEU A 109 -0.77 -0.23 -6.56
C LEU A 109 -1.91 0.50 -5.84
N SER A 110 -2.01 1.82 -5.97
CA SER A 110 -3.11 2.59 -5.36
C SER A 110 -4.47 2.25 -5.97
N GLU A 111 -4.53 2.03 -7.28
CA GLU A 111 -5.74 1.63 -8.00
C GLU A 111 -6.20 0.21 -7.62
N GLU A 112 -5.26 -0.73 -7.47
CA GLU A 112 -5.54 -2.08 -6.98
C GLU A 112 -6.10 -2.05 -5.55
N MET A 113 -5.48 -1.28 -4.65
CA MET A 113 -5.99 -1.12 -3.29
C MET A 113 -7.38 -0.50 -3.25
N GLU A 114 -7.64 0.50 -4.08
CA GLU A 114 -8.96 1.13 -4.23
C GLU A 114 -10.02 0.13 -4.72
N PHE A 115 -9.67 -0.71 -5.70
CA PHE A 115 -10.56 -1.74 -6.22
C PHE A 115 -10.94 -2.76 -5.14
N PHE A 116 -9.96 -3.34 -4.45
CA PHE A 116 -10.22 -4.33 -3.39
C PHE A 116 -10.94 -3.73 -2.18
N SER A 117 -10.67 -2.47 -1.85
CA SER A 117 -11.43 -1.76 -0.81
C SER A 117 -12.93 -1.70 -1.12
N LYS A 118 -13.29 -1.49 -2.40
CA LYS A 118 -14.70 -1.46 -2.84
C LYS A 118 -15.34 -2.84 -2.80
N ILE A 119 -14.60 -3.88 -3.17
CA ILE A 119 -15.10 -5.27 -3.09
C ILE A 119 -15.43 -5.64 -1.64
N LEU A 120 -14.55 -5.30 -0.69
CA LEU A 120 -14.72 -5.64 0.72
C LEU A 120 -15.80 -4.81 1.45
N ALA A 121 -16.22 -3.69 0.85
CA ALA A 121 -17.23 -2.80 1.42
C ALA A 121 -18.67 -3.16 1.00
N ASN A 122 -18.84 -4.07 0.04
CA ASN A 122 -20.14 -4.60 -0.40
C ASN A 122 -20.49 -5.89 0.33
#